data_AF-A0A7C7PVP4-F1
#
_entry.id   AF-A0A7C7PVP4-F1
#
_cell.length_a   1.000
_cell.length_b   1.000
_cell.length_c   1.000
_cell.angle_alpha   90.00
_cell.angle_beta   90.00
_cell.angle_gamma   90.00
#
_symmetry.space_group_name_H-M   'P 1'
#
loop_
_entity.id
_entity.type
_entity.pdbx_description
1 polymer ?
#
loop_
_entity_poly.entity_id
_entity_poly.type
_entity_poly.pdbx_seq_one_letter_code
_entity_poly.pdbx_strand_id
1 'polypeptide(L)'
;FVASDTIGLPPEGVAASLAVVALAVSGADPGDILKRIDWETVFFVAGFLFVVKGLERSGALARFSELITMAGAGEPTLTAVVVLVLSGVLSAFFANVAVALSMAPAVEILGVPDTRPVWAALVLGTNLGGATIPYASIVMVMVMNALKQEGLRADLGEALRAGAVTSAAQLLASAAYILVRFGVAG
;
A
#
# COMPACT_ATOMS: atom_id res chain seq x y z
N PHE A 1 -6.87 -16.05 -7.99
CA PHE A 1 -7.72 -14.94 -8.48
C PHE A 1 -8.55 -15.35 -9.69
N VAL A 2 -7.98 -15.62 -10.86
CA VAL A 2 -8.80 -16.03 -12.05
C VAL A 2 -9.62 -17.31 -11.81
N ALA A 3 -9.07 -18.29 -11.06
CA ALA A 3 -9.79 -19.52 -10.72
C ALA A 3 -10.71 -19.41 -9.49
N SER A 4 -10.57 -18.38 -8.64
CA SER A 4 -11.46 -18.25 -7.46
C SER A 4 -12.83 -17.71 -7.87
N ASP A 5 -12.85 -16.82 -8.86
CA ASP A 5 -14.06 -16.19 -9.39
C ASP A 5 -14.98 -17.19 -10.12
N THR A 6 -14.41 -18.24 -10.72
CA THR A 6 -15.18 -19.32 -11.37
C THR A 6 -15.69 -20.38 -10.40
N ILE A 7 -15.08 -20.50 -9.22
CA ILE A 7 -15.42 -21.53 -8.22
C ILE A 7 -16.34 -20.96 -7.11
N GLY A 8 -16.54 -19.64 -7.07
CA GLY A 8 -17.39 -18.97 -6.07
C GLY A 8 -16.82 -19.03 -4.65
N LEU A 9 -15.54 -19.40 -4.50
CA LEU A 9 -14.85 -19.42 -3.22
C LEU A 9 -14.17 -18.07 -2.99
N PRO A 10 -14.33 -17.49 -1.79
CA PRO A 10 -13.64 -16.26 -1.46
C PRO A 10 -12.11 -16.52 -1.40
N PRO A 11 -11.26 -15.50 -1.67
CA PRO A 11 -9.80 -15.67 -1.73
C PRO A 11 -9.19 -16.31 -0.47
N GLU A 12 -9.73 -16.00 0.70
CA GLU A 12 -9.29 -16.62 1.96
C GLU A 12 -9.61 -18.11 2.00
N GLY A 13 -10.78 -18.51 1.51
CA GLY A 13 -11.16 -19.91 1.36
C GLY A 13 -10.23 -20.68 0.43
N VAL A 14 -9.81 -20.06 -0.68
CA VAL A 14 -8.83 -20.66 -1.60
C VAL A 14 -7.46 -20.82 -0.93
N ALA A 15 -6.99 -19.79 -0.22
CA ALA A 15 -5.72 -19.83 0.49
C ALA A 15 -5.72 -20.91 1.58
N ALA A 16 -6.78 -20.97 2.40
CA ALA A 16 -6.94 -21.99 3.45
C ALA A 16 -7.01 -23.41 2.88
N SER A 17 -7.76 -23.60 1.80
CA SER A 17 -7.88 -24.92 1.14
C SER A 17 -6.52 -25.38 0.59
N LEU A 18 -5.78 -24.49 -0.08
CA LEU A 18 -4.44 -24.80 -0.58
C LEU A 18 -3.48 -25.12 0.56
N ALA A 19 -3.54 -24.39 1.68
CA ALA A 19 -2.72 -24.66 2.86
C ALA A 19 -3.02 -26.05 3.45
N VAL A 20 -4.30 -26.42 3.58
CA VAL A 20 -4.73 -27.75 4.07
C VAL A 20 -4.24 -28.86 3.14
N VAL A 21 -4.42 -28.71 1.82
CA VAL A 21 -3.94 -29.69 0.84
C VAL A 21 -2.41 -29.80 0.88
N ALA A 22 -1.70 -28.68 0.94
CA ALA A 22 -0.25 -28.66 1.03
C ALA A 22 0.26 -29.38 2.28
N LEU A 23 -0.36 -29.14 3.45
CA LEU A 23 -0.04 -29.82 4.71
C LEU A 23 -0.30 -31.33 4.63
N ALA A 24 -1.43 -31.72 4.07
CA ALA A 24 -1.80 -33.14 3.91
C ALA A 24 -0.83 -33.89 2.99
N VAL A 25 -0.33 -33.24 1.93
CA VAL A 25 0.61 -33.83 0.96
C VAL A 25 2.04 -33.80 1.48
N SER A 26 2.47 -32.73 2.15
CA SER A 26 3.86 -32.58 2.61
C SER A 26 4.17 -33.40 3.86
N GLY A 27 3.16 -33.81 4.63
CA GLY A 27 3.34 -34.48 5.92
C GLY A 27 4.06 -33.62 6.96
N ALA A 28 4.09 -32.30 6.76
CA ALA A 28 4.78 -31.37 7.63
C ALA A 28 3.96 -31.11 8.90
N ASP A 29 4.63 -30.99 10.04
CA ASP A 29 3.96 -30.65 11.30
C ASP A 29 3.36 -29.23 11.22
N PRO A 30 2.03 -29.07 11.42
CA PRO A 30 1.40 -27.76 11.37
C PRO A 30 1.96 -26.80 12.41
N GLY A 31 2.37 -27.29 13.58
CA GLY A 31 2.93 -26.47 14.64
C GLY A 31 4.25 -25.81 14.23
N ASP A 32 5.11 -26.55 13.53
CA ASP A 32 6.37 -26.00 13.03
C ASP A 32 6.19 -25.02 11.87
N ILE A 33 5.16 -25.18 11.05
CA ILE A 33 4.81 -24.20 10.01
C ILE A 33 4.24 -22.94 10.65
N LEU A 34 3.34 -23.05 11.62
CA LEU A 34 2.78 -21.92 12.35
C LEU A 34 3.87 -21.09 13.04
N LYS A 35 4.93 -21.72 13.58
CA LYS A 35 6.08 -20.99 14.16
C LYS A 35 6.90 -20.21 13.13
N ARG A 36 6.82 -20.55 11.84
CA ARG A 36 7.52 -19.85 10.76
C ARG A 36 6.73 -18.67 10.21
N ILE A 37 5.45 -18.53 10.58
CA ILE A 37 4.64 -17.39 10.20
C ILE A 37 5.17 -16.14 10.90
N ASP A 38 5.23 -15.04 10.15
CA ASP A 38 5.52 -13.71 10.68
C ASP A 38 4.31 -13.14 11.42
N TRP A 39 4.13 -13.57 12.68
CA TRP A 39 3.03 -13.13 13.53
C TRP A 39 3.05 -11.63 13.84
N GLU A 40 4.22 -10.99 13.82
CA GLU A 40 4.35 -9.56 14.05
C GLU A 40 3.57 -8.77 13.00
N THR A 41 3.74 -9.12 11.72
CA THR A 41 3.00 -8.51 10.61
C THR A 41 1.48 -8.76 10.74
N VAL A 42 1.06 -9.97 11.11
CA VAL A 42 -0.37 -10.30 11.28
C VAL A 42 -1.02 -9.44 12.37
N PHE A 43 -0.40 -9.35 13.55
CA PHE A 43 -0.93 -8.56 14.66
C PHE A 43 -0.85 -7.06 14.37
N PHE A 44 0.17 -6.59 13.65
CA PHE A 44 0.25 -5.20 13.21
C PHE A 44 -0.92 -4.83 12.30
N VAL A 45 -1.19 -5.62 11.25
CA VAL A 45 -2.30 -5.36 10.32
C VAL A 45 -3.65 -5.41 11.06
N ALA A 46 -3.86 -6.41 11.93
CA ALA A 46 -5.08 -6.52 12.72
C ALA A 46 -5.27 -5.32 13.66
N GLY A 47 -4.23 -4.94 14.41
CA GLY A 47 -4.24 -3.77 15.29
C GLY A 47 -4.50 -2.46 14.54
N PHE A 48 -3.88 -2.30 13.37
CA PHE A 48 -4.06 -1.13 12.54
C PHE A 48 -5.50 -1.00 12.04
N LEU A 49 -6.15 -2.11 11.64
CA LEU A 49 -7.56 -2.11 11.25
C LEU A 49 -8.48 -1.64 12.39
N PHE A 50 -8.20 -1.99 13.65
CA PHE A 50 -8.94 -1.46 14.80
C PHE A 50 -8.79 0.06 14.93
N VAL A 51 -7.58 0.59 14.76
CA VAL A 51 -7.32 2.04 14.79
C VAL A 51 -8.08 2.75 13.67
N VAL A 52 -8.04 2.22 12.45
CA VAL A 52 -8.79 2.77 11.30
C VAL A 52 -10.29 2.79 11.59
N LYS A 53 -10.85 1.70 12.14
CA LYS A 53 -12.26 1.67 12.55
C LYS A 53 -12.59 2.68 13.66
N GLY A 54 -11.66 2.94 14.58
CA GLY A 54 -11.79 4.01 15.56
C GLY A 54 -11.84 5.40 14.93
N LEU A 55 -10.99 5.66 13.93
CA LEU A 55 -10.95 6.93 13.19
C LEU A 55 -12.20 7.13 12.30
N GLU A 56 -12.75 6.04 11.77
CA GLU A 56 -14.04 6.05 11.05
C GLU A 56 -15.16 6.51 11.98
N ARG A 57 -15.28 5.89 13.16
CA ARG A 57 -16.31 6.22 14.17
C ARG A 57 -16.17 7.63 14.74
N SER A 58 -14.96 8.18 14.81
CA SER A 58 -14.72 9.54 15.32
C SER A 58 -15.04 10.65 14.32
N GLY A 59 -15.34 10.31 13.06
CA GLY A 59 -15.55 11.27 11.98
C GLY A 59 -14.25 11.90 11.45
N ALA A 60 -13.08 11.46 11.91
CA ALA A 60 -11.79 11.95 11.43
C ALA A 60 -11.58 11.64 9.94
N LEU A 61 -12.02 10.45 9.49
CA LEU A 61 -11.97 10.06 8.07
C LEU A 61 -12.82 10.97 7.17
N ALA A 62 -13.99 11.40 7.63
CA ALA A 62 -14.85 12.31 6.87
C ALA A 62 -14.16 13.66 6.67
N ARG A 63 -13.61 14.26 7.74
CA ARG A 63 -12.84 15.51 7.66
C ARG A 63 -11.62 15.38 6.75
N PHE A 64 -10.92 14.26 6.83
CA PHE A 64 -9.75 14.01 5.98
C PHE A 64 -10.13 13.92 4.50
N SER A 65 -11.25 13.27 4.19
CA SER A 65 -11.78 13.15 2.82
C SER A 65 -12.25 14.50 2.27
N GLU A 66 -12.88 15.34 3.10
CA GLU A 66 -13.23 16.72 2.75
C GLU A 66 -11.99 17.54 2.41
N LEU A 67 -10.93 17.46 3.23
CA LEU A 67 -9.67 18.16 2.97
C LEU A 67 -9.02 17.73 1.65
N ILE A 68 -9.01 16.43 1.36
CA ILE A 68 -8.51 15.89 0.09
C ILE A 68 -9.34 16.42 -1.09
N THR A 69 -10.66 16.42 -0.95
CA THR A 69 -11.57 16.90 -2.01
C THR A 69 -11.40 18.40 -2.25
N MET A 70 -11.31 19.19 -1.19
CA MET A 70 -11.06 20.64 -1.26
C MET A 70 -9.71 20.96 -1.89
N ALA A 71 -8.65 20.22 -1.52
CA ALA A 71 -7.32 20.39 -2.10
C ALA A 71 -7.29 20.06 -3.60
N GLY A 72 -8.10 19.10 -4.04
CA GLY A 72 -8.31 18.79 -5.46
C GLY A 72 -9.35 19.65 -6.16
N ALA A 73 -9.89 20.69 -5.50
CA ALA A 73 -10.97 21.54 -6.01
C ALA A 73 -12.22 20.78 -6.51
N GLY A 74 -12.47 19.57 -5.99
CA GLY A 74 -13.55 18.68 -6.42
C GLY A 74 -13.37 18.04 -7.80
N GLU A 75 -12.23 18.27 -8.48
CA GLU A 75 -11.96 17.67 -9.78
C GLU A 75 -11.25 16.31 -9.60
N PRO A 76 -11.80 15.21 -10.17
CA PRO A 76 -11.26 13.86 -9.98
C PRO A 76 -9.75 13.71 -10.22
N THR A 77 -9.22 14.36 -11.26
CA THR A 77 -7.82 14.23 -11.66
C THR A 77 -6.89 14.98 -10.70
N LEU A 78 -7.25 16.19 -10.29
CA LEU A 78 -6.53 16.97 -9.29
C LEU A 78 -6.60 16.32 -7.91
N THR A 79 -7.78 15.81 -7.51
CA THR A 79 -7.93 15.01 -6.29
C THR A 79 -7.04 13.77 -6.34
N ALA A 80 -6.94 13.10 -7.49
CA ALA A 80 -6.03 11.98 -7.67
C ALA A 80 -4.56 12.39 -7.51
N VAL A 81 -4.12 13.52 -8.08
CA VAL A 81 -2.75 14.02 -7.89
C VAL A 81 -2.48 14.33 -6.41
N VAL A 82 -3.44 14.93 -5.69
CA VAL A 82 -3.32 15.16 -4.24
C VAL A 82 -3.13 13.83 -3.51
N VAL A 83 -3.99 12.84 -3.77
CA VAL A 83 -3.90 11.51 -3.14
C VAL A 83 -2.58 10.80 -3.48
N LEU A 84 -2.08 10.91 -4.71
CA LEU A 84 -0.80 10.34 -5.13
C LEU A 84 0.35 10.88 -4.26
N VAL A 85 0.43 12.21 -4.12
CA VAL A 85 1.49 12.86 -3.34
C VAL A 85 1.34 12.52 -1.86
N LEU A 86 0.13 12.61 -1.32
CA LEU A 86 -0.14 12.38 0.11
C LEU A 86 0.17 10.94 0.51
N SER A 87 -0.31 9.96 -0.27
CA SER A 87 -0.04 8.54 -0.03
C SER A 87 1.42 8.17 -0.26
N GLY A 88 2.09 8.77 -1.25
CA GLY A 88 3.52 8.60 -1.49
C GLY A 88 4.38 9.10 -0.33
N VAL A 89 4.08 10.30 0.18
CA VAL A 89 4.79 10.86 1.34
C VAL A 89 4.53 10.03 2.60
N LEU A 90 3.27 9.68 2.89
CA LEU A 90 2.96 8.85 4.06
C LEU A 90 3.65 7.49 3.97
N SER A 91 3.64 6.86 2.80
CA SER A 91 4.29 5.56 2.62
C SER A 91 5.80 5.63 2.66
N ALA A 92 6.42 6.81 2.53
CA ALA A 92 7.86 6.95 2.78
C ALA A 92 8.23 6.69 4.24
N PHE A 93 7.30 6.87 5.19
CA PHE A 93 7.52 6.68 6.62
C PHE A 93 6.83 5.42 7.17
N PHE A 94 5.70 5.03 6.59
CA PHE A 94 4.86 3.94 7.06
C PHE A 94 4.78 2.81 6.03
N ALA A 95 4.46 1.60 6.49
CA ALA A 95 4.22 0.46 5.60
C ALA A 95 3.11 0.78 4.59
N ASN A 96 3.38 0.49 3.31
CA ASN A 96 2.46 0.71 2.18
C ASN A 96 1.06 0.14 2.42
N VAL A 97 0.96 -1.08 2.96
CA VAL A 97 -0.32 -1.73 3.28
C VAL A 97 -1.11 -0.94 4.31
N ALA A 98 -0.45 -0.42 5.34
CA ALA A 98 -1.10 0.38 6.38
C ALA A 98 -1.62 1.71 5.80
N VAL A 99 -0.83 2.40 4.98
CA VAL A 99 -1.26 3.64 4.31
C VAL A 99 -2.42 3.38 3.35
N ALA A 100 -2.38 2.28 2.60
CA ALA A 100 -3.48 1.89 1.72
C ALA A 100 -4.78 1.62 2.51
N LEU A 101 -4.71 0.86 3.59
CA LEU A 101 -5.86 0.52 4.42
C LEU A 101 -6.44 1.73 5.16
N SER A 102 -5.62 2.72 5.53
CA SER A 102 -6.12 3.93 6.20
C SER A 102 -6.77 4.91 5.24
N MET A 103 -6.25 5.05 4.02
CA MET A 103 -6.77 5.99 3.02
C MET A 103 -7.90 5.41 2.17
N ALA A 104 -7.99 4.08 2.01
CA ALA A 104 -9.04 3.43 1.22
C ALA A 104 -10.46 3.85 1.63
N PRO A 105 -10.85 3.83 2.92
CA PRO A 105 -12.19 4.26 3.31
C PRO A 105 -12.44 5.76 3.07
N ALA A 106 -11.37 6.58 3.12
CA ALA A 106 -11.47 8.01 2.78
C ALA A 106 -11.75 8.20 1.28
N VAL A 107 -11.15 7.38 0.42
CA VAL A 107 -11.41 7.38 -1.04
C VAL A 107 -12.84 6.93 -1.37
N GLU A 108 -13.39 5.96 -0.62
CA GLU A 108 -14.77 5.46 -0.82
C GLU A 108 -15.83 6.52 -0.55
N ILE A 109 -15.58 7.44 0.39
CA ILE A 109 -16.52 8.49 0.78
C ILE A 109 -16.23 9.85 0.10
N LEU A 110 -15.33 9.89 -0.89
CA LEU A 110 -15.08 11.11 -1.65
C LEU A 110 -16.32 11.53 -2.43
N GLY A 111 -16.63 12.84 -2.38
CA GLY A 111 -17.73 13.43 -3.15
C GLY A 111 -17.40 13.72 -4.61
N VAL A 112 -16.44 13.01 -5.22
CA VAL A 112 -16.00 13.25 -6.61
C VAL A 112 -16.79 12.39 -7.60
N PRO A 113 -17.07 12.88 -8.84
CA PRO A 113 -17.87 12.14 -9.83
C PRO A 113 -17.27 10.81 -10.28
N ASP A 114 -15.94 10.71 -10.33
CA ASP A 114 -15.22 9.50 -10.70
C ASP A 114 -14.06 9.24 -9.72
N THR A 115 -14.12 8.13 -9.01
CA THR A 115 -13.08 7.75 -8.03
C THR A 115 -11.98 6.88 -8.64
N ARG A 116 -12.13 6.39 -9.89
CA ARG A 116 -11.11 5.58 -10.58
C ARG A 116 -9.73 6.24 -10.63
N PRO A 117 -9.57 7.53 -10.99
CA PRO A 117 -8.25 8.16 -10.97
C PRO A 117 -7.66 8.23 -9.56
N VAL A 118 -8.51 8.41 -8.54
CA VAL A 118 -8.08 8.48 -7.14
C VAL A 118 -7.62 7.12 -6.61
N TRP A 119 -8.30 6.04 -6.96
CA TRP A 119 -7.86 4.68 -6.65
C TRP A 119 -6.54 4.35 -7.34
N ALA A 120 -6.38 4.71 -8.61
CA ALA A 120 -5.12 4.54 -9.33
C ALA A 120 -3.98 5.33 -8.63
N ALA A 121 -4.25 6.57 -8.23
CA ALA A 121 -3.31 7.39 -7.47
C ALA A 121 -2.91 6.77 -6.13
N LEU A 122 -3.87 6.25 -5.37
CA LEU A 122 -3.60 5.63 -4.07
C LEU A 122 -2.69 4.41 -4.22
N VAL A 123 -2.98 3.54 -5.20
CA VAL A 123 -2.15 2.36 -5.48
C VAL A 123 -0.74 2.76 -5.91
N LEU A 124 -0.62 3.72 -6.84
CA LEU A 124 0.69 4.19 -7.30
C LEU A 124 1.48 4.85 -6.17
N GLY A 125 0.86 5.75 -5.40
CA GLY A 125 1.53 6.50 -4.34
C GLY A 125 2.01 5.59 -3.21
N THR A 126 1.14 4.72 -2.71
CA THR A 126 1.51 3.77 -1.64
C THR A 126 2.62 2.80 -2.04
N ASN A 127 2.67 2.34 -3.29
CA ASN A 127 3.69 1.39 -3.72
C ASN A 127 5.03 2.06 -4.07
N LEU A 128 5.01 3.29 -4.58
CA LEU A 128 6.23 4.01 -4.97
C LEU A 128 6.86 4.76 -3.80
N GLY A 129 6.05 5.29 -2.87
CA GLY A 129 6.53 6.03 -1.71
C GLY A 129 7.40 5.21 -0.75
N GLY A 130 7.07 3.92 -0.57
CA GLY A 130 7.74 3.01 0.36
C GLY A 130 9.20 2.66 0.05
N ALA A 131 9.71 3.05 -1.13
CA ALA A 131 11.11 2.90 -1.51
C ALA A 131 11.99 4.11 -1.11
N THR A 132 11.40 5.18 -0.56
CA THR A 132 12.13 6.42 -0.29
C THR A 132 13.11 6.28 0.87
N ILE A 133 12.67 5.71 2.00
CA ILE A 133 13.49 5.56 3.20
C ILE A 133 13.93 4.09 3.32
N PRO A 134 15.26 3.81 3.42
CA PRO A 134 15.81 2.45 3.42
C PRO A 134 15.22 1.45 4.42
N TYR A 135 14.65 1.94 5.52
CA TYR A 135 14.09 1.10 6.59
C TYR A 135 12.60 1.30 6.83
N ALA A 136 11.91 2.06 5.98
CA ALA A 136 10.47 2.28 6.14
C ALA A 136 9.61 1.10 5.65
N SER A 137 10.15 0.25 4.77
CA SER A 137 9.45 -0.92 4.25
C SER A 137 10.28 -2.20 4.40
N ILE A 138 9.58 -3.33 4.60
CA ILE A 138 10.19 -4.65 4.76
C ILE A 138 11.05 -5.00 3.53
N VAL A 139 10.60 -4.65 2.33
CA VAL A 139 11.34 -4.91 1.08
C VAL A 139 12.68 -4.18 1.10
N MET A 140 12.70 -2.93 1.51
CA MET A 140 13.92 -2.14 1.53
C MET A 140 14.88 -2.60 2.65
N VAL A 141 14.33 -3.02 3.79
CA VAL A 141 15.11 -3.72 4.83
C VAL A 141 15.76 -4.98 4.27
N MET A 142 15.03 -5.79 3.49
CA MET A 142 15.58 -6.99 2.84
C MET A 142 16.71 -6.64 1.86
N VAL A 143 16.55 -5.59 1.05
CA VAL A 143 17.60 -5.11 0.13
C VAL A 143 18.84 -4.67 0.90
N MET A 144 18.67 -3.86 1.95
CA MET A 144 19.78 -3.41 2.79
C MET A 144 20.50 -4.58 3.46
N ASN A 145 19.75 -5.60 3.88
CA ASN A 145 20.33 -6.79 4.51
C ASN A 145 21.06 -7.68 3.50
N ALA A 146 20.53 -7.81 2.27
CA ALA A 146 21.19 -8.52 1.19
C ALA A 146 22.51 -7.85 0.77
N LEU A 147 22.52 -6.51 0.62
CA LEU A 147 23.75 -5.75 0.35
C LEU A 147 24.81 -5.97 1.42
N LYS A 148 24.38 -5.97 2.70
CA LYS A 148 25.29 -6.25 3.83
C LYS A 148 25.87 -7.67 3.79
N GLN A 149 25.11 -8.67 3.32
CA GLN A 149 25.60 -10.05 3.18
C GLN A 149 26.64 -10.19 2.06
N GLU A 150 26.51 -9.41 0.98
CA GLU A 150 27.49 -9.33 -0.13
C GLU A 150 28.73 -8.47 0.23
N GLY A 151 28.81 -7.96 1.47
CA GLY A 151 29.91 -7.10 1.92
C GLY A 151 29.82 -5.65 1.39
N LEU A 152 28.75 -5.30 0.68
CA LEU A 152 28.47 -3.94 0.21
C LEU A 152 27.83 -3.14 1.35
N ARG A 153 28.57 -2.20 1.92
CA ARG A 153 28.03 -1.25 2.90
C ARG A 153 27.43 -0.06 2.17
N ALA A 154 26.12 -0.09 1.94
CA ALA A 154 25.39 1.10 1.52
C ALA A 154 25.32 2.07 2.70
N ASP A 155 25.87 3.27 2.51
CA ASP A 155 25.69 4.35 3.48
C ASP A 155 24.21 4.75 3.54
N LEU A 156 23.71 5.09 4.73
CA LEU A 156 22.30 5.47 4.90
C LEU A 156 21.95 6.72 4.10
N GLY A 157 22.88 7.67 4.00
CA GLY A 157 22.69 8.88 3.20
C GLY A 157 22.63 8.56 1.71
N GLU A 158 23.50 7.67 1.23
CA GLU A 158 23.49 7.23 -0.16
C GLU A 158 22.21 6.47 -0.51
N ALA A 159 21.79 5.52 0.32
CA ALA A 159 20.57 4.75 0.14
C ALA A 159 19.31 5.64 0.21
N LEU A 160 19.27 6.60 1.14
CA LEU A 160 18.19 7.58 1.23
C LEU A 160 18.16 8.49 0.01
N ARG A 161 19.31 8.96 -0.47
CA ARG A 161 19.39 9.82 -1.66
C ARG A 161 18.91 9.06 -2.91
N ALA A 162 19.37 7.83 -3.08
CA ALA A 162 18.95 6.98 -4.19
C ALA A 162 17.44 6.67 -4.12
N GLY A 163 16.94 6.27 -2.95
CA GLY A 163 15.52 6.03 -2.70
C GLY A 163 14.66 7.27 -2.96
N ALA A 164 15.02 8.42 -2.39
CA ALA A 164 14.29 9.66 -2.58
C ALA A 164 14.25 10.11 -4.05
N VAL A 165 15.37 10.03 -4.77
CA VAL A 165 15.44 10.42 -6.19
C VAL A 165 14.59 9.48 -7.05
N THR A 166 14.69 8.17 -6.83
CA THR A 166 13.92 7.19 -7.60
C THR A 166 12.42 7.29 -7.32
N SER A 167 12.02 7.33 -6.04
CA SER A 167 10.62 7.52 -5.66
C SER A 167 10.05 8.83 -6.20
N ALA A 168 10.79 9.95 -6.10
CA ALA A 168 10.32 11.22 -6.64
C ALA A 168 10.14 11.17 -8.16
N ALA A 169 11.10 10.59 -8.89
CA ALA A 169 10.99 10.43 -10.34
C ALA A 169 9.79 9.55 -10.73
N GLN A 170 9.56 8.46 -10.00
CA GLN A 170 8.42 7.57 -10.25
C GLN A 170 7.08 8.23 -9.90
N LEU A 171 6.98 8.95 -8.78
CA LEU A 171 5.78 9.71 -8.42
C LEU A 171 5.47 10.81 -9.45
N LEU A 172 6.48 11.50 -9.96
CA LEU A 172 6.29 12.48 -11.05
C LEU A 172 5.81 11.81 -12.33
N ALA A 173 6.40 10.68 -12.71
CA ALA A 173 5.94 9.90 -13.86
C ALA A 173 4.50 9.40 -13.69
N SER A 174 4.13 8.96 -12.49
CA SER A 174 2.77 8.57 -12.14
C SER A 174 1.79 9.75 -12.18
N ALA A 175 2.20 10.93 -11.72
CA ALA A 175 1.38 12.14 -11.81
C ALA A 175 1.11 12.49 -13.28
N ALA A 176 2.15 12.47 -14.13
CA ALA A 176 2.01 12.69 -15.56
C ALA A 176 1.09 11.63 -16.21
N TYR A 177 1.24 10.35 -15.85
CA TYR A 177 0.38 9.28 -16.32
C TYR A 177 -1.09 9.52 -15.96
N ILE A 178 -1.40 9.90 -14.71
CA ILE A 178 -2.77 10.18 -14.26
C ILE A 178 -3.34 11.36 -15.04
N LEU A 179 -2.59 12.45 -15.17
CA LEU A 179 -3.02 13.64 -15.91
C LEU A 179 -3.31 13.35 -17.38
N VAL A 180 -2.46 12.54 -18.04
CA VAL A 180 -2.68 12.18 -19.44
C VAL A 180 -3.85 11.20 -19.59
N ARG A 181 -3.90 10.16 -18.75
CA ARG A 181 -4.88 9.08 -18.88
C ARG A 181 -6.30 9.51 -18.50
N PHE A 182 -6.44 10.38 -17.50
CA PHE A 182 -7.73 10.78 -16.93
C PHE A 182 -8.07 12.25 -17.19
N GLY A 183 -7.08 13.12 -17.40
CA GLY A 183 -7.32 14.54 -17.70
C GLY A 183 -7.48 14.87 -19.19
N VAL A 184 -6.92 14.07 -20.11
CA VAL A 184 -7.00 14.31 -21.58
C VAL A 184 -7.96 13.34 -22.28
N ALA A 185 -8.23 12.18 -21.69
CA ALA A 185 -9.09 11.13 -22.25
C ALA A 185 -10.36 10.86 -21.42
N GLY A 186 -10.78 11.84 -20.60
CA GLY A 186 -11.97 11.80 -19.75
C GLY A 186 -13.17 12.49 -20.38
#